data_AF-A0A7V1F870-F1
#
_entry.id   AF-A0A7V1F870-F1
#
_cell.length_a   1.000
_cell.length_b   1.000
_cell.length_c   1.000
_cell.angle_alpha   90.00
_cell.angle_beta   90.00
_cell.angle_gamma   90.00
#
_symmetry.space_group_name_H-M   'P 1'
#
loop_
_entity.id
_entity.type
_entity.pdbx_description
1 polymer ?
#
loop_
_entity_poly.entity_id
_entity_poly.type
_entity_poly.pdbx_seq_one_letter_code
_entity_poly.pdbx_strand_id
1 'polypeptide(L)'
;MDNFGAAIIQRQAVTAPILRFHDGTLVLENWDRESNPPYFHWDPRSRTWRALAFIYADVLKTFRKKKIHLQDTAQAFNRLDLRMKLSYTLFPHQKEALKSWLKSDCRGTVVLPTGSGKSLVALYAMASLKISTLLVSPTLDLMNQWYARMGDAFGVEIGILGGGYHEIRPLTVTTYDSAYRHMDRYGDRFGFLIFDEIHHLPAPAYSQIPELSLAPYRLGLTATYRRSDAQHLKLT
;
A
#
# COMPACT_ATOMS: atom_id res chain seq x y z
N MET A 1 -60.67 22.09 16.27
CA MET A 1 -60.83 21.76 14.85
C MET A 1 -60.05 22.82 14.10
N ASP A 2 -58.91 22.63 13.45
CA ASP A 2 -58.08 21.48 13.07
C ASP A 2 -56.66 22.05 12.96
N ASN A 3 -55.69 21.63 13.77
CA ASN A 3 -54.72 20.57 13.48
C ASN A 3 -54.23 20.49 12.03
N PHE A 4 -53.15 21.19 11.68
CA PHE A 4 -52.11 20.71 10.75
C PHE A 4 -50.79 21.46 11.04
N GLY A 5 -50.09 21.01 12.08
CA GLY A 5 -48.68 21.33 12.27
C GLY A 5 -47.88 20.68 11.16
N ALA A 6 -47.47 21.48 10.17
CA ALA A 6 -46.45 21.07 9.21
C ALA A 6 -45.11 20.94 9.96
N ALA A 7 -44.85 19.76 10.51
CA ALA A 7 -43.53 19.37 10.97
C ALA A 7 -42.64 19.25 9.73
N ILE A 8 -42.00 20.36 9.36
CA ILE A 8 -40.85 20.36 8.46
C ILE A 8 -39.75 19.60 9.20
N ILE A 9 -39.66 18.28 8.96
CA ILE A 9 -38.48 17.51 9.29
C ILE A 9 -37.37 18.09 8.44
N GLN A 10 -36.56 18.98 9.03
CA GLN A 10 -35.25 19.31 8.51
C GLN A 10 -34.49 17.98 8.42
N ARG A 11 -34.44 17.40 7.22
CA ARG A 11 -33.43 16.39 6.90
C ARG A 11 -32.10 17.09 7.15
N GLN A 12 -31.45 16.79 8.29
CA GLN A 12 -30.05 17.15 8.49
C GLN A 12 -29.32 16.75 7.21
N ALA A 13 -28.66 17.71 6.58
CA ALA A 13 -27.84 17.42 5.41
C ALA A 13 -26.84 16.36 5.85
N VAL A 14 -27.03 15.12 5.37
CA VAL A 14 -26.10 14.03 5.63
C VAL A 14 -24.82 14.43 4.91
N THR A 15 -23.88 14.99 5.67
CA THR A 15 -22.53 15.28 5.19
C THR A 15 -21.95 14.02 4.60
N ALA A 16 -21.31 14.13 3.43
CA ALA A 16 -20.72 12.97 2.77
C ALA A 16 -19.79 12.21 3.73
N PRO A 17 -19.81 10.87 3.74
CA PRO A 17 -18.88 10.08 4.53
C PRO A 17 -17.44 10.45 4.20
N ILE A 18 -16.59 10.54 5.22
CA ILE A 18 -15.17 10.90 5.07
C ILE A 18 -14.32 9.69 5.42
N LEU A 19 -13.44 9.29 4.51
CA LEU A 19 -12.44 8.24 4.75
C LEU A 19 -11.12 8.89 5.17
N ARG A 20 -10.54 8.40 6.28
CA ARG A 20 -9.25 8.83 6.81
C ARG A 20 -8.34 7.64 7.06
N PHE A 21 -7.04 7.88 7.06
CA PHE A 21 -6.04 6.96 7.58
C PHE A 21 -5.66 7.37 9.01
N HIS A 22 -5.58 6.42 9.92
CA HIS A 22 -5.20 6.66 11.31
C HIS A 22 -4.61 5.38 11.91
N ASP A 23 -3.36 5.46 12.37
CA ASP A 23 -2.62 4.36 13.03
C ASP A 23 -2.75 3.01 12.31
N GLY A 24 -2.48 3.00 10.99
CA GLY A 24 -2.51 1.78 10.18
C GLY A 24 -3.92 1.25 9.88
N THR A 25 -4.96 2.02 10.16
CA THR A 25 -6.36 1.67 9.88
C THR A 25 -7.06 2.74 9.07
N LEU A 26 -8.15 2.34 8.42
CA LEU A 26 -9.12 3.24 7.84
C LEU A 26 -10.14 3.64 8.89
N VAL A 27 -10.46 4.93 8.95
CA VAL A 27 -11.52 5.49 9.78
C VAL A 27 -12.59 6.07 8.86
N LEU A 28 -13.84 5.68 9.10
CA LEU A 28 -15.00 6.23 8.39
C LEU A 28 -15.78 7.15 9.32
N GLU A 29 -15.80 8.44 8.97
CA GLU A 29 -16.53 9.50 9.67
C GLU A 29 -17.81 9.86 8.90
N ASN A 30 -18.72 10.56 9.55
CA ASN A 30 -19.99 11.01 8.97
C ASN A 30 -20.85 9.87 8.37
N TRP A 31 -20.75 8.68 8.96
CA TRP A 31 -21.59 7.54 8.62
C TRP A 31 -22.72 7.39 9.63
N ASP A 32 -23.91 7.05 9.13
CA ASP A 32 -25.09 6.79 9.94
C ASP A 32 -24.86 5.60 10.90
N ARG A 33 -25.01 5.84 12.21
CA ARG A 33 -24.80 4.82 13.25
C ARG A 33 -25.83 3.69 13.20
N GLU A 34 -26.97 3.91 12.56
CA GLU A 34 -28.04 2.91 12.44
C GLU A 34 -27.77 1.87 11.35
N SER A 35 -26.71 2.05 10.53
CA SER A 35 -26.35 1.12 9.47
C SER A 35 -24.88 0.70 9.52
N ASN A 36 -24.60 -0.59 9.37
CA ASN A 36 -23.22 -1.08 9.31
C ASN A 36 -22.59 -0.75 7.94
N PRO A 37 -21.47 0.01 7.90
CA PRO A 37 -20.76 0.25 6.66
C PRO A 37 -20.07 -1.04 6.17
N PRO A 38 -19.98 -1.28 4.84
CA PRO A 38 -19.25 -2.42 4.31
C PRO A 38 -17.79 -2.41 4.76
N TYR A 39 -17.27 -3.54 5.25
CA TYR A 39 -15.91 -3.75 5.76
C TYR A 39 -15.53 -3.09 7.09
N PHE A 40 -16.33 -2.18 7.61
CA PHE A 40 -16.01 -1.46 8.83
C PHE A 40 -16.67 -2.10 10.05
N HIS A 41 -15.95 -2.07 11.17
CA HIS A 41 -16.42 -2.49 12.47
C HIS A 41 -16.42 -1.29 13.42
N TRP A 42 -17.42 -1.20 14.30
CA TRP A 42 -17.48 -0.15 15.29
C TRP A 42 -16.41 -0.38 16.36
N ASP A 43 -15.51 0.58 16.56
CA ASP A 43 -14.57 0.58 17.68
C ASP A 43 -15.15 1.43 18.83
N PRO A 44 -15.57 0.82 19.95
CA PRO A 44 -16.14 1.54 21.08
C PRO A 44 -15.14 2.44 21.81
N ARG A 45 -13.83 2.18 21.69
CA ARG A 45 -12.78 2.97 22.38
C ARG A 45 -12.60 4.32 21.70
N SER A 46 -12.44 4.32 20.38
CA SER A 46 -12.32 5.56 19.60
C SER A 46 -13.67 6.16 19.17
N ARG A 47 -14.78 5.42 19.33
CA ARG A 47 -16.13 5.78 18.87
C ARG A 47 -16.17 6.09 17.38
N THR A 48 -15.48 5.28 16.59
CA THR A 48 -15.41 5.42 15.13
C THR A 48 -15.58 4.07 14.43
N TRP A 49 -15.97 4.12 13.16
CA TRP A 49 -15.96 2.95 12.29
C TRP A 49 -14.54 2.72 11.77
N ARG A 50 -13.99 1.53 12.01
CA ARG A 50 -12.62 1.17 11.64
C ARG A 50 -12.54 -0.07 10.76
N ALA A 51 -11.57 -0.07 9.86
CA ALA A 51 -11.17 -1.24 9.07
C ALA A 51 -9.65 -1.27 8.86
N LEU A 52 -9.10 -2.42 8.47
CA LEU A 52 -7.66 -2.51 8.19
C LEU A 52 -7.30 -1.65 6.97
N ALA A 53 -6.08 -1.09 6.93
CA ALA A 53 -5.67 -0.23 5.82
C ALA A 53 -5.59 -0.97 4.48
N PHE A 54 -5.23 -2.26 4.49
CA PHE A 54 -5.01 -3.02 3.26
C PHE A 54 -6.24 -3.19 2.37
N ILE A 55 -7.46 -3.06 2.92
CA ILE A 55 -8.71 -3.19 2.17
C ILE A 55 -9.14 -1.87 1.50
N TYR A 56 -8.32 -0.82 1.58
CA TYR A 56 -8.60 0.51 1.03
C TYR A 56 -9.11 0.49 -0.41
N ALA A 57 -8.45 -0.28 -1.29
CA ALA A 57 -8.87 -0.40 -2.69
C ALA A 57 -10.28 -1.02 -2.84
N ASP A 58 -10.60 -2.02 -2.01
CA ASP A 58 -11.89 -2.70 -2.02
C ASP A 58 -13.01 -1.81 -1.46
N VAL A 59 -12.71 -1.01 -0.45
CA VAL A 59 -13.60 0.03 0.08
C VAL A 59 -13.95 1.02 -1.01
N LEU A 60 -12.95 1.61 -1.68
CA LEU A 60 -13.19 2.56 -2.78
C LEU A 60 -14.01 1.94 -3.92
N LYS A 61 -13.67 0.71 -4.33
CA LYS A 61 -14.38 -0.01 -5.39
C LYS A 61 -15.84 -0.27 -5.01
N THR A 62 -16.10 -0.69 -3.78
CA THR A 62 -17.44 -0.99 -3.28
C THR A 62 -18.29 0.26 -3.14
N PHE A 63 -17.75 1.34 -2.60
CA PHE A 63 -18.47 2.61 -2.43
C PHE A 63 -18.83 3.21 -3.79
N ARG A 64 -17.91 3.18 -4.77
CA ARG A 64 -18.19 3.56 -6.17
C ARG A 64 -19.30 2.71 -6.78
N LYS A 65 -19.25 1.38 -6.63
CA LYS A 65 -20.28 0.45 -7.14
C LYS A 65 -21.67 0.75 -6.54
N LYS A 66 -21.72 1.10 -5.26
CA LYS A 66 -22.94 1.48 -4.54
C LYS A 66 -23.37 2.94 -4.76
N LYS A 67 -22.65 3.70 -5.57
CA LYS A 67 -22.89 5.14 -5.82
C LYS A 67 -22.89 5.99 -4.54
N ILE A 68 -22.09 5.59 -3.55
CA ILE A 68 -21.87 6.37 -2.33
C ILE A 68 -20.78 7.39 -2.62
N HIS A 69 -21.08 8.68 -2.43
CA HIS A 69 -20.07 9.73 -2.55
C HIS A 69 -19.21 9.76 -1.28
N LEU A 70 -17.99 9.26 -1.39
CA LEU A 70 -17.00 9.21 -0.31
C LEU A 70 -15.99 10.33 -0.51
N GLN A 71 -15.79 11.16 0.52
CA GLN A 71 -14.68 12.10 0.56
C GLN A 71 -13.44 11.36 1.05
N ASP A 72 -12.51 11.09 0.14
CA ASP A 72 -11.26 10.40 0.47
C ASP A 72 -10.18 11.39 0.92
N THR A 73 -9.87 11.34 2.20
CA THR A 73 -8.76 12.07 2.82
C THR A 73 -7.72 11.11 3.42
N ALA A 74 -7.85 9.80 3.14
CA ALA A 74 -6.94 8.78 3.64
C ALA A 74 -5.68 8.70 2.79
N GLN A 75 -5.81 8.84 1.47
CA GLN A 75 -4.67 8.73 0.56
C GLN A 75 -3.75 9.94 0.62
N ALA A 76 -2.49 9.71 0.99
CA ALA A 76 -1.42 10.71 0.91
C ALA A 76 -0.40 10.44 -0.22
N PHE A 77 -0.47 9.26 -0.88
CA PHE A 77 0.39 8.93 -2.02
C PHE A 77 -0.03 9.60 -3.32
N ASN A 78 0.97 9.89 -4.16
CA ASN A 78 0.79 10.60 -5.43
C ASN A 78 1.34 9.79 -6.61
N ARG A 79 0.79 10.08 -7.81
CA ARG A 79 1.41 9.71 -9.08
C ARG A 79 2.68 10.55 -9.29
N LEU A 80 3.68 9.96 -9.92
CA LEU A 80 5.01 10.53 -10.13
C LEU A 80 5.32 10.58 -11.62
N ASP A 81 6.04 11.59 -12.12
CA ASP A 81 6.66 11.49 -13.46
C ASP A 81 7.97 10.71 -13.35
N LEU A 82 7.84 9.39 -13.16
CA LEU A 82 8.98 8.50 -13.03
C LEU A 82 9.43 8.02 -14.41
N ARG A 83 10.66 8.40 -14.80
CA ARG A 83 11.28 7.97 -16.06
C ARG A 83 12.57 7.23 -15.75
N MET A 84 12.70 6.04 -16.31
CA MET A 84 13.92 5.26 -16.16
C MET A 84 15.03 5.85 -17.04
N LYS A 85 16.11 6.28 -16.40
CA LYS A 85 17.28 6.89 -17.03
C LYS A 85 18.32 5.86 -17.49
N LEU A 86 18.27 4.65 -16.91
CA LEU A 86 19.20 3.58 -17.24
C LEU A 86 18.71 2.80 -18.48
N SER A 87 19.61 2.62 -19.45
CA SER A 87 19.36 1.83 -20.66
C SER A 87 19.65 0.35 -20.44
N TYR A 88 18.87 -0.30 -19.59
CA TYR A 88 18.93 -1.77 -19.49
C TYR A 88 17.92 -2.40 -20.44
N THR A 89 18.25 -3.57 -20.97
CA THR A 89 17.25 -4.39 -21.67
C THR A 89 16.91 -5.56 -20.77
N LEU A 90 15.64 -5.67 -20.40
CA LEU A 90 15.18 -6.84 -19.65
C LEU A 90 15.38 -8.11 -20.47
N PHE A 91 15.91 -9.14 -19.82
CA PHE A 91 15.92 -10.50 -20.35
C PHE A 91 14.49 -11.03 -20.54
N PRO A 92 14.28 -12.03 -21.42
CA PRO A 92 12.95 -12.59 -21.67
C PRO A 92 12.20 -13.00 -20.40
N HIS A 93 12.85 -13.73 -19.49
CA HIS A 93 12.23 -14.19 -18.24
C HIS A 93 11.85 -13.03 -17.30
N GLN A 94 12.60 -11.93 -17.30
CA GLN A 94 12.28 -10.73 -16.52
C GLN A 94 11.06 -10.00 -17.10
N LYS A 95 10.97 -9.91 -18.44
CA LYS A 95 9.80 -9.33 -19.13
C LYS A 95 8.55 -10.14 -18.85
N GLU A 96 8.65 -11.46 -18.91
CA GLU A 96 7.54 -12.36 -18.60
C GLU A 96 7.09 -12.24 -17.14
N ALA A 97 8.03 -12.19 -16.19
CA ALA A 97 7.72 -12.00 -14.78
C ALA A 97 6.97 -10.67 -14.54
N LEU A 98 7.46 -9.57 -15.11
CA LEU A 98 6.80 -8.26 -15.01
C LEU A 98 5.41 -8.30 -15.64
N LYS A 99 5.28 -8.87 -16.84
CA LYS A 99 3.99 -8.99 -17.55
C LYS A 99 2.98 -9.83 -16.76
N SER A 100 3.44 -10.92 -16.15
CA SER A 100 2.59 -11.78 -15.31
C SER A 100 2.08 -11.00 -14.10
N TRP A 101 2.97 -10.32 -13.38
CA TRP A 101 2.60 -9.49 -12.23
C TRP A 101 1.63 -8.36 -12.60
N LEU A 102 1.85 -7.68 -13.73
CA LEU A 102 0.92 -6.66 -14.24
C LEU A 102 -0.48 -7.21 -14.54
N LYS A 103 -0.57 -8.46 -15.04
CA LYS A 103 -1.85 -9.15 -15.29
C LYS A 103 -2.55 -9.59 -14.01
N SER A 104 -1.81 -9.81 -12.92
CA SER A 104 -2.34 -10.15 -11.60
C SER A 104 -2.68 -8.90 -10.78
N ASP A 105 -3.28 -7.90 -11.41
CA ASP A 105 -3.64 -6.60 -10.78
C ASP A 105 -2.47 -5.93 -10.04
N CYS A 106 -1.23 -6.18 -10.49
CA CYS A 106 0.00 -5.68 -9.86
C CYS A 106 0.14 -6.13 -8.39
N ARG A 107 -0.33 -7.35 -8.09
CA ARG A 107 -0.30 -7.95 -6.75
C ARG A 107 0.24 -9.38 -6.82
N GLY A 108 1.38 -9.63 -6.18
CA GLY A 108 1.94 -10.98 -6.10
C GLY A 108 3.45 -11.04 -5.90
N THR A 109 3.99 -12.26 -5.97
CA THR A 109 5.42 -12.53 -5.80
C THR A 109 6.06 -12.97 -7.11
N VAL A 110 7.21 -12.39 -7.42
CA VAL A 110 8.08 -12.79 -8.52
C VAL A 110 9.28 -13.56 -7.95
N VAL A 111 9.46 -14.79 -8.43
CA VAL A 111 10.57 -15.67 -8.05
C VAL A 111 11.60 -15.66 -9.17
N LEU A 112 12.82 -15.21 -8.88
CA LEU A 112 13.91 -15.12 -9.84
C LEU A 112 15.25 -15.50 -9.17
N PRO A 113 16.07 -16.38 -9.76
CA PRO A 113 17.35 -16.79 -9.19
C PRO A 113 18.25 -15.62 -8.76
N THR A 114 19.19 -15.83 -7.84
CA THR A 114 20.23 -14.82 -7.54
C THR A 114 21.00 -14.44 -8.80
N GLY A 115 21.41 -13.18 -8.93
CA GLY A 115 22.11 -12.67 -10.11
C GLY A 115 21.25 -12.50 -11.37
N SER A 116 19.99 -12.94 -11.38
CA SER A 116 19.11 -12.87 -12.56
C SER A 116 18.39 -11.52 -12.74
N GLY A 117 18.73 -10.51 -11.94
CA GLY A 117 18.22 -9.12 -12.09
C GLY A 117 16.85 -8.83 -11.46
N LYS A 118 16.56 -9.39 -10.27
CA LYS A 118 15.37 -9.02 -9.45
C LYS A 118 15.20 -7.51 -9.32
N SER A 119 16.30 -6.79 -9.10
CA SER A 119 16.24 -5.33 -8.95
C SER A 119 15.77 -4.63 -10.22
N LEU A 120 16.13 -5.13 -11.40
CA LEU A 120 15.62 -4.56 -12.66
C LEU A 120 14.10 -4.74 -12.76
N VAL A 121 13.57 -5.92 -12.43
CA VAL A 121 12.11 -6.13 -12.46
C VAL A 121 11.38 -5.14 -11.55
N ALA A 122 11.91 -4.89 -10.35
CA ALA A 122 11.33 -3.91 -9.43
C ALA A 122 11.37 -2.48 -9.99
N LEU A 123 12.52 -2.05 -10.54
CA LEU A 123 12.68 -0.72 -11.14
C LEU A 123 11.73 -0.52 -12.33
N TYR A 124 11.58 -1.54 -13.18
CA TYR A 124 10.60 -1.51 -14.28
C TYR A 124 9.15 -1.51 -13.78
N ALA A 125 8.84 -2.22 -12.68
CA ALA A 125 7.53 -2.17 -12.05
C ALA A 125 7.21 -0.75 -11.54
N MET A 126 8.17 -0.11 -10.87
CA MET A 126 8.06 1.28 -10.43
C MET A 126 7.85 2.23 -11.61
N ALA A 127 8.64 2.09 -12.68
CA ALA A 127 8.53 2.90 -13.90
C ALA A 127 7.19 2.70 -14.63
N SER A 128 6.58 1.52 -14.48
CA SER A 128 5.27 1.19 -15.05
C SER A 128 4.13 1.78 -14.22
N LEU A 129 4.20 1.70 -12.89
CA LEU A 129 3.15 2.21 -11.99
C LEU A 129 3.22 3.72 -11.74
N LYS A 130 4.42 4.31 -11.76
CA LYS A 130 4.63 5.76 -11.61
C LYS A 130 3.89 6.31 -10.39
N ILE A 131 4.07 5.68 -9.24
CA ILE A 131 3.37 6.01 -7.99
C ILE A 131 4.35 5.98 -6.82
N SER A 132 4.02 6.70 -5.75
CA SER A 132 4.82 6.70 -4.53
C SER A 132 5.03 5.26 -4.03
N THR A 133 6.29 4.88 -3.81
CA THR A 133 6.72 3.50 -3.60
C THR A 133 7.58 3.38 -2.33
N LEU A 134 7.26 2.39 -1.50
CA LEU A 134 8.10 1.96 -0.38
C LEU A 134 8.75 0.63 -0.72
N LEU A 135 10.07 0.56 -0.66
CA LEU A 135 10.83 -0.66 -0.83
C LEU A 135 11.38 -1.12 0.52
N VAL A 136 11.02 -2.34 0.91
CA VAL A 136 11.38 -2.97 2.18
C VAL A 136 12.44 -4.04 1.93
N SER A 137 13.60 -3.92 2.57
CA SER A 137 14.72 -4.87 2.47
C SER A 137 15.09 -5.47 3.84
N PRO A 138 15.76 -6.64 3.90
CA PRO A 138 16.02 -7.32 5.17
C PRO A 138 17.21 -6.72 5.95
N THR A 139 18.16 -6.05 5.30
CA THR A 139 19.35 -5.51 5.95
C THR A 139 19.62 -4.06 5.56
N LEU A 140 20.36 -3.33 6.41
CA LEU A 140 20.79 -1.97 6.10
C LEU A 140 21.68 -1.90 4.86
N ASP A 141 22.53 -2.90 4.65
CA ASP A 141 23.37 -2.97 3.44
C ASP A 141 22.53 -3.07 2.17
N LEU A 142 21.51 -3.93 2.17
CA LEU A 142 20.60 -4.06 1.03
C LEU A 142 19.74 -2.80 0.87
N MET A 143 19.29 -2.18 1.96
CA MET A 143 18.60 -0.89 1.93
C MET A 143 19.46 0.18 1.24
N ASN A 144 20.74 0.29 1.60
CA ASN A 144 21.68 1.25 1.00
C ASN A 144 21.96 0.94 -0.48
N GLN A 145 22.05 -0.34 -0.86
CA GLN A 145 22.15 -0.74 -2.27
C GLN A 145 20.92 -0.32 -3.07
N TRP A 146 19.72 -0.48 -2.50
CA TRP A 146 18.47 -0.04 -3.14
C TRP A 146 18.36 1.47 -3.25
N TYR A 147 18.78 2.21 -2.22
CA TYR A 147 18.86 3.67 -2.26
C TYR A 147 19.66 4.15 -3.47
N ALA A 148 20.89 3.64 -3.63
CA ALA A 148 21.75 3.98 -4.76
C ALA A 148 21.13 3.57 -6.10
N ARG A 149 20.64 2.32 -6.22
CA ARG A 149 20.03 1.83 -7.47
C ARG A 149 18.80 2.63 -7.90
N MET A 150 17.93 3.00 -6.96
CA MET A 150 16.75 3.82 -7.24
C MET A 150 17.14 5.25 -7.63
N GLY A 151 18.13 5.81 -6.94
CA GLY A 151 18.72 7.12 -7.27
C GLY A 151 19.28 7.13 -8.70
N ASP A 152 20.09 6.14 -9.07
CA ASP A 152 20.66 6.03 -10.41
C ASP A 152 19.59 5.77 -11.48
N ALA A 153 18.61 4.93 -11.18
CA ALA A 153 17.56 4.54 -12.13
C ALA A 153 16.65 5.69 -12.53
N PHE A 154 16.36 6.60 -11.60
CA PHE A 154 15.34 7.64 -11.80
C PHE A 154 15.92 9.06 -11.73
N GLY A 155 17.10 9.23 -11.14
CA GLY A 155 17.75 10.51 -10.87
C GLY A 155 16.81 11.47 -10.15
N VAL A 156 16.18 10.99 -9.08
CA VAL A 156 15.36 11.73 -8.13
C VAL A 156 15.84 11.41 -6.72
N GLU A 157 15.52 12.26 -5.76
CA GLU A 157 15.87 12.00 -4.37
C GLU A 157 15.05 10.84 -3.80
N ILE A 158 15.73 9.94 -3.09
CA ILE A 158 15.14 8.77 -2.43
C ILE A 158 15.13 9.01 -0.93
N GLY A 159 14.05 8.64 -0.24
CA GLY A 159 13.97 8.67 1.21
C GLY A 159 14.63 7.42 1.82
N ILE A 160 15.16 7.54 3.03
CA ILE A 160 15.71 6.43 3.80
C ILE A 160 15.02 6.39 5.17
N LEU A 161 14.43 5.24 5.50
CA LEU A 161 13.83 4.97 6.80
C LEU A 161 14.52 3.74 7.43
N GLY A 162 15.43 3.99 8.36
CA GLY A 162 16.18 2.94 9.04
C GLY A 162 17.66 3.29 9.24
N GLY A 163 18.34 2.55 10.13
CA GLY A 163 19.77 2.77 10.40
C GLY A 163 20.09 4.14 10.99
N GLY A 164 19.13 4.77 11.67
CA GLY A 164 19.24 6.13 12.21
C GLY A 164 18.70 7.23 11.30
N TYR A 165 18.42 6.93 10.03
CA TYR A 165 17.81 7.86 9.09
C TYR A 165 16.28 7.82 9.18
N HIS A 166 15.65 9.00 9.04
CA HIS A 166 14.20 9.15 9.06
C HIS A 166 13.76 10.19 8.04
N GLU A 167 13.96 9.88 6.76
CA GLU A 167 13.61 10.76 5.66
C GLU A 167 12.58 10.09 4.76
N ILE A 168 11.35 10.60 4.77
CA ILE A 168 10.24 10.06 3.98
C ILE A 168 10.06 10.90 2.73
N ARG A 169 10.24 10.27 1.56
CA ARG A 169 9.99 10.85 0.23
C ARG A 169 9.01 9.97 -0.56
N PRO A 170 8.46 10.44 -1.70
CA PRO A 170 7.56 9.63 -2.51
C PRO A 170 8.16 8.28 -2.94
N LEU A 171 9.49 8.22 -3.15
CA LEU A 171 10.22 6.97 -3.23
C LEU A 171 11.05 6.81 -1.96
N THR A 172 10.84 5.75 -1.19
CA THR A 172 11.57 5.52 0.06
C THR A 172 12.03 4.07 0.14
N VAL A 173 13.23 3.86 0.67
CA VAL A 173 13.74 2.53 1.05
C VAL A 173 13.74 2.40 2.58
N THR A 174 13.47 1.20 3.07
CA THR A 174 13.39 0.90 4.50
C THR A 174 13.84 -0.53 4.80
N THR A 175 14.20 -0.81 6.04
CA THR A 175 14.29 -2.19 6.52
C THR A 175 12.93 -2.74 6.95
N TYR A 176 12.78 -4.07 7.06
CA TYR A 176 11.58 -4.68 7.66
C TYR A 176 11.33 -4.19 9.10
N ASP A 177 12.37 -4.09 9.93
CA ASP A 177 12.26 -3.58 11.30
C ASP A 177 11.72 -2.15 11.35
N SER A 178 12.25 -1.27 10.50
CA SER A 178 11.84 0.13 10.46
C SER A 178 10.46 0.29 9.84
N ALA A 179 10.13 -0.53 8.84
CA ALA A 179 8.78 -0.58 8.27
C ALA A 179 7.77 -0.99 9.33
N TYR A 180 8.00 -2.10 10.04
CA TYR A 180 7.12 -2.56 11.11
C TYR A 180 6.88 -1.49 12.18
N ARG A 181 7.91 -0.73 12.55
CA ARG A 181 7.81 0.34 13.57
C ARG A 181 7.02 1.57 13.13
N HIS A 182 6.91 1.83 11.84
CA HIS A 182 6.45 3.13 11.33
C HIS A 182 5.30 3.05 10.30
N MET A 183 4.85 1.84 9.95
CA MET A 183 3.81 1.68 8.94
C MET A 183 2.44 2.17 9.38
N ASP A 184 2.18 2.17 10.69
CA ASP A 184 1.00 2.78 11.30
C ASP A 184 0.90 4.29 10.99
N ARG A 185 2.03 4.99 10.88
CA ARG A 185 2.12 6.42 10.62
C ARG A 185 2.23 6.78 9.14
N TYR A 186 2.89 5.94 8.34
CA TYR A 186 3.21 6.25 6.93
C TYR A 186 2.54 5.33 5.91
N GLY A 187 1.64 4.44 6.36
CA GLY A 187 0.98 3.46 5.51
C GLY A 187 0.09 4.06 4.41
N ASP A 188 -0.26 5.34 4.52
CA ASP A 188 -1.00 6.15 3.56
C ASP A 188 -0.15 6.86 2.50
N ARG A 189 1.18 6.91 2.67
CA ARG A 189 2.09 7.66 1.79
C ARG A 189 2.58 6.90 0.58
N PHE A 190 2.28 5.61 0.50
CA PHE A 190 2.76 4.73 -0.58
C PHE A 190 1.60 3.99 -1.24
N GLY A 191 1.53 4.10 -2.57
CA GLY A 191 0.57 3.35 -3.38
C GLY A 191 1.14 2.03 -3.90
N PHE A 192 2.44 1.80 -3.74
CA PHE A 192 3.13 0.58 -4.15
C PHE A 192 4.11 0.12 -3.06
N LEU A 193 4.01 -1.14 -2.66
CA LEU A 193 4.99 -1.78 -1.78
C LEU A 193 5.81 -2.80 -2.55
N ILE A 194 7.12 -2.77 -2.33
CA ILE A 194 8.06 -3.76 -2.82
C ILE A 194 8.73 -4.42 -1.61
N PHE A 195 8.66 -5.74 -1.53
CA PHE A 195 9.31 -6.54 -0.50
C PHE A 195 10.46 -7.31 -1.13
N ASP A 196 11.68 -6.88 -0.86
CA ASP A 196 12.87 -7.65 -1.21
C ASP A 196 13.07 -8.80 -0.20
N GLU A 197 13.54 -9.94 -0.71
CA GLU A 197 13.62 -11.20 0.03
C GLU A 197 12.33 -11.48 0.85
N ILE A 198 11.18 -11.50 0.16
CA ILE A 198 9.85 -11.59 0.78
C ILE A 198 9.65 -12.82 1.69
N HIS A 199 10.53 -13.81 1.62
CA HIS A 199 10.51 -14.94 2.56
C HIS A 199 10.70 -14.53 4.04
N HIS A 200 11.12 -13.29 4.33
CA HIS A 200 11.09 -12.72 5.68
C HIS A 200 9.68 -12.28 6.14
N LEU A 201 8.80 -11.89 5.21
CA LEU A 201 7.49 -11.32 5.50
C LEU A 201 6.55 -12.20 6.36
N PRO A 202 6.54 -13.55 6.23
CA PRO A 202 5.69 -14.41 7.06
C PRO A 202 5.98 -14.36 8.57
N ALA A 203 7.10 -13.76 9.00
CA ALA A 203 7.36 -13.56 10.42
C ALA A 203 6.20 -12.80 11.10
N PRO A 204 5.77 -13.17 12.33
CA PRO A 204 4.57 -12.61 12.96
C PRO A 204 4.51 -11.08 12.99
N ALA A 205 5.64 -10.42 13.28
CA ALA A 205 5.73 -8.96 13.28
C ALA A 205 5.60 -8.37 11.85
N TYR A 206 6.37 -8.89 10.90
CA TYR A 206 6.45 -8.32 9.55
C TYR A 206 5.18 -8.54 8.73
N SER A 207 4.41 -9.59 9.03
CA SER A 207 3.15 -9.86 8.35
C SER A 207 2.11 -8.74 8.51
N GLN A 208 2.30 -7.83 9.48
CA GLN A 208 1.45 -6.66 9.72
C GLN A 208 1.79 -5.48 8.81
N ILE A 209 3.01 -5.37 8.30
CA ILE A 209 3.43 -4.26 7.41
C ILE A 209 2.44 -4.04 6.25
N PRO A 210 2.09 -5.06 5.45
CA PRO A 210 1.10 -4.89 4.38
C PRO A 210 -0.33 -4.64 4.87
N GLU A 211 -0.67 -5.00 6.11
CA GLU A 211 -2.00 -4.79 6.70
C GLU A 211 -2.22 -3.33 7.10
N LEU A 212 -1.15 -2.66 7.54
CA LEU A 212 -1.13 -1.26 7.97
C LEU A 212 -0.99 -0.26 6.80
N SER A 213 -1.00 -0.73 5.55
CA SER A 213 -0.81 0.11 4.37
C SER A 213 -2.04 0.21 3.48
N LEU A 214 -2.28 1.40 2.93
CA LEU A 214 -3.28 1.64 1.89
C LEU A 214 -2.86 1.09 0.52
N ALA A 215 -1.60 0.70 0.33
CA ALA A 215 -1.03 0.40 -0.98
C ALA A 215 -1.80 -0.72 -1.71
N PRO A 216 -2.46 -0.40 -2.85
CA PRO A 216 -3.15 -1.40 -3.66
C PRO A 216 -2.19 -2.32 -4.41
N TYR A 217 -1.00 -1.81 -4.78
CA TYR A 217 -0.03 -2.56 -5.57
C TYR A 217 1.05 -3.15 -4.67
N ARG A 218 1.40 -4.42 -4.91
CA ARG A 218 2.33 -5.17 -4.05
C ARG A 218 3.19 -6.12 -4.87
N LEU A 219 4.50 -6.03 -4.69
CA LEU A 219 5.46 -6.89 -5.35
C LEU A 219 6.38 -7.55 -4.31
N GLY A 220 6.32 -8.87 -4.22
CA GLY A 220 7.32 -9.67 -3.51
C GLY A 220 8.43 -10.12 -4.45
N LEU A 221 9.67 -10.07 -3.99
CA LEU A 221 10.84 -10.56 -4.71
C LEU A 221 11.53 -11.65 -3.86
N THR A 222 11.87 -12.78 -4.47
CA THR A 222 12.65 -13.82 -3.78
C THR A 222 13.50 -14.62 -4.75
N ALA A 223 14.67 -15.08 -4.29
CA ALA A 223 15.48 -16.08 -4.99
C ALA A 223 14.95 -17.51 -4.84
N THR A 224 14.28 -17.77 -3.73
CA THR A 224 13.94 -19.10 -3.26
C THR A 224 12.43 -19.25 -3.16
N TYR A 225 11.90 -20.28 -3.82
CA TYR A 225 10.53 -20.72 -3.59
C TYR A 225 10.59 -21.97 -2.71
N ARG A 226 10.37 -21.83 -1.40
CA ARG A 226 10.05 -23.00 -0.58
C ARG A 226 8.58 -23.31 -0.77
N ARG A 227 8.31 -24.37 -1.52
CA ARG A 227 6.98 -24.97 -1.66
C ARG A 227 6.68 -25.78 -0.40
N SER A 228 6.50 -25.09 0.73
CA SER A 228 5.94 -25.66 1.95
C SER A 228 5.43 -24.51 2.83
N ASP A 229 4.15 -24.59 3.13
CA ASP A 229 3.43 -23.94 4.24
C ASP A 229 2.44 -22.84 3.82
N ALA A 230 1.18 -23.14 4.14
CA ALA A 230 -0.05 -22.48 3.71
C ALA A 230 -0.29 -21.10 4.37
N GLN A 231 0.66 -20.18 4.29
CA GLN A 231 0.50 -18.78 4.73
C GLN A 231 0.52 -17.75 3.59
N HIS A 232 0.22 -18.17 2.35
CA HIS A 232 0.23 -17.31 1.16
C HIS A 232 -0.99 -16.37 0.99
N LEU A 233 -1.82 -16.16 2.02
CA LEU A 233 -3.07 -15.40 1.91
C LEU A 233 -2.96 -13.87 2.07
N LYS A 234 -1.78 -13.30 2.37
CA LYS A 234 -1.66 -11.85 2.62
C LYS A 234 -1.19 -11.01 1.42
N LEU A 235 -0.99 -11.64 0.27
CA LEU A 235 -0.68 -10.97 -1.00
C LEU A 235 -1.86 -10.92 -1.98
N THR A 236 -3.02 -11.47 -1.64
CA THR A 236 -4.28 -11.41 -2.44
C THR A 236 -5.22 -10.33 -2.00
#